data_AF-A0A954HRY4-F1
#
_entry.id   AF-A0A954HRY4-F1
#
_cell.length_a   1.000
_cell.length_b   1.000
_cell.length_c   1.000
_cell.angle_alpha   90.00
_cell.angle_beta   90.00
_cell.angle_gamma   90.00
#
_symmetry.space_group_name_H-M   'P 1'
#
loop_
_entity.id
_entity.type
_entity.pdbx_description
1 polymer ?
#
loop_
_entity_poly.entity_id
_entity_poly.type
_entity_poly.pdbx_seq_one_letter_code
_entity_poly.pdbx_strand_id
1 'polypeptide(L)'
;MNLSSALRFLFTHSARQHRRRKSARRAAVAERLEHRIVLSSISVSGNTVFYNAAPGEANNLTISESAGTLTFSDTGAVITPGTGPITVVNANEVTVPVAGITTLNVGLGDMNDTLDGSGVGIGSGITLGIFNGGTGNDNLIGTEVTDSFAAFDTQPGNDTIDGLGELPGQRDTIRINSDLDVTATDTAMVIGTSVSSYANLEFIDVQGGASDNQINLSGITTAGSFTSVQINAGDGHDTILGSQLADSVTISGTNPGADDLNLGGQPAGQQDNLRISTDLDVTISDTGLIVGGTIASHLNVERVNIDGGPSANVIDLNAITGASTLVSTQVNAGDGDDTIIGSQ
;
A
#
# COMPACT_ATOMS: atom_id res chain seq x y z
N MET A 1 -74.62 -34.56 20.71
CA MET A 1 -75.83 -33.74 20.95
C MET A 1 -76.01 -32.79 19.79
N ASN A 2 -77.19 -32.85 19.18
CA ASN A 2 -77.66 -32.06 18.04
C ASN A 2 -78.00 -30.61 18.44
N LEU A 3 -77.98 -29.72 17.44
CA LEU A 3 -78.96 -28.68 17.04
C LEU A 3 -78.20 -27.44 16.50
N SER A 4 -78.16 -27.19 15.19
CA SER A 4 -79.20 -26.56 14.33
C SER A 4 -79.36 -25.04 14.53
N SER A 5 -79.03 -24.26 13.49
CA SER A 5 -79.80 -23.11 12.92
C SER A 5 -78.85 -22.26 12.06
N ALA A 6 -78.88 -22.34 10.74
CA ALA A 6 -79.80 -21.63 9.83
C ALA A 6 -79.62 -20.11 9.83
N LEU A 7 -79.00 -19.55 8.78
CA LEU A 7 -79.50 -18.33 8.15
C LEU A 7 -79.00 -18.24 6.69
N ARG A 8 -79.96 -18.26 5.76
CA ARG A 8 -79.81 -17.89 4.35
C ARG A 8 -79.66 -16.37 4.27
N PHE A 9 -78.67 -15.89 3.51
CA PHE A 9 -78.77 -14.58 2.86
C PHE A 9 -78.32 -14.70 1.40
N LEU A 10 -79.30 -14.57 0.51
CA LEU A 10 -79.13 -14.35 -0.92
C LEU A 10 -78.63 -12.91 -1.12
N PHE A 11 -77.42 -12.75 -1.64
CA PHE A 11 -77.02 -11.51 -2.30
C PHE A 11 -76.35 -11.84 -3.63
N THR A 12 -77.15 -11.75 -4.69
CA THR A 12 -76.72 -11.61 -6.08
C THR A 12 -75.97 -10.29 -6.24
N HIS A 13 -74.63 -10.33 -6.22
CA HIS A 13 -73.81 -9.18 -6.64
C HIS A 13 -73.29 -9.40 -8.05
N SER A 14 -73.88 -8.59 -8.92
CA SER A 14 -73.52 -8.32 -10.32
C SER A 14 -72.02 -8.36 -10.59
N ALA A 15 -71.63 -9.22 -11.53
CA ALA A 15 -70.29 -9.30 -12.08
C ALA A 15 -69.97 -8.01 -12.86
N ARG A 16 -69.46 -6.98 -12.16
CA ARG A 16 -68.80 -5.84 -12.80
C ARG A 16 -67.50 -6.34 -13.44
N GLN A 17 -67.55 -6.60 -14.74
CA GLN A 17 -66.37 -6.75 -15.58
C GLN A 17 -65.51 -5.50 -15.48
N HIS A 18 -64.56 -5.49 -14.54
CA HIS A 18 -63.45 -4.57 -14.56
C HIS A 18 -62.62 -4.87 -15.82
N ARG A 19 -62.86 -4.09 -16.88
CA ARG A 19 -61.95 -3.95 -18.02
C ARG A 19 -60.59 -3.51 -17.47
N ARG A 20 -59.71 -4.49 -17.21
CA ARG A 20 -58.28 -4.29 -16.98
C ARG A 20 -57.74 -3.55 -18.20
N ARG A 21 -57.58 -2.23 -18.10
CA ARG A 21 -56.78 -1.45 -19.03
C ARG A 21 -55.38 -2.05 -18.97
N LYS A 22 -54.96 -2.73 -20.04
CA LYS A 22 -53.58 -3.15 -20.24
C LYS A 22 -52.74 -1.88 -20.21
N SER A 23 -52.13 -1.59 -19.05
CA SER A 23 -51.10 -0.56 -18.95
C SER A 23 -49.99 -0.98 -19.89
N ALA A 24 -49.80 -0.21 -20.96
CA ALA A 24 -48.67 -0.38 -21.86
C ALA A 24 -47.41 -0.11 -21.02
N ARG A 25 -46.79 -1.17 -20.51
CA ARG A 25 -45.46 -1.11 -19.93
C ARG A 25 -44.54 -0.66 -21.04
N ARG A 26 -44.23 0.64 -21.08
CA ARG A 26 -43.10 1.15 -21.85
C ARG A 26 -41.90 0.36 -21.33
N ALA A 27 -41.36 -0.51 -22.18
CA ALA A 27 -40.09 -1.14 -21.89
C ALA A 27 -39.11 -0.01 -21.61
N ALA A 28 -38.46 -0.03 -20.44
CA ALA A 28 -37.33 0.83 -20.19
C ALA A 28 -36.32 0.48 -21.29
N VAL A 29 -36.16 1.39 -22.25
CA VAL A 29 -35.06 1.32 -23.19
C VAL A 29 -33.84 1.62 -22.34
N ALA A 30 -33.12 0.58 -21.95
CA ALA A 30 -31.77 0.75 -21.42
C ALA A 30 -30.96 1.34 -22.57
N GLU A 31 -30.83 2.66 -22.60
CA GLU A 31 -29.84 3.30 -23.45
C GLU A 31 -28.49 2.71 -23.06
N ARG A 32 -27.76 2.20 -24.05
CA ARG A 32 -26.38 1.78 -23.82
C ARG A 32 -25.66 3.01 -23.30
N LEU A 33 -25.12 2.94 -22.08
CA LEU A 33 -24.10 3.88 -21.65
C LEU A 33 -23.00 3.80 -22.71
N GLU A 34 -23.00 4.78 -23.61
CA GLU A 34 -21.97 4.91 -24.61
C GLU A 34 -20.66 5.14 -23.87
N HIS A 35 -19.65 4.37 -24.28
CA HIS A 35 -18.32 4.41 -23.70
C HIS A 35 -17.80 5.83 -23.86
N ARG A 36 -17.80 6.61 -22.78
CA ARG A 36 -17.19 7.94 -22.76
C ARG A 36 -15.70 7.69 -22.67
N ILE A 37 -15.01 8.03 -23.75
CA ILE A 37 -13.55 8.11 -23.75
C ILE A 37 -13.20 9.17 -22.69
N VAL A 38 -12.60 8.71 -21.60
CA VAL A 38 -11.89 9.57 -20.66
C VAL A 38 -10.48 9.68 -21.20
N LEU A 39 -9.91 10.88 -21.17
CA LEU A 39 -8.54 11.13 -21.62
C LEU A 39 -7.65 11.34 -20.40
N SER A 40 -6.36 11.02 -20.53
CA SER A 40 -5.35 11.41 -19.56
C SER A 40 -5.48 12.90 -19.20
N SER A 41 -5.21 13.25 -17.95
CA SER A 41 -5.44 14.60 -17.43
C SER A 41 -4.33 15.07 -16.51
N ILE A 42 -4.12 16.40 -16.50
CA ILE A 42 -3.19 17.06 -15.58
C ILE A 42 -3.91 18.15 -14.79
N SER A 43 -3.64 18.26 -13.49
CA SER A 43 -4.21 19.32 -12.65
C SER A 43 -3.23 19.77 -11.57
N VAL A 44 -3.45 20.96 -11.03
CA VAL A 44 -2.70 21.50 -9.89
C VAL A 44 -3.68 21.74 -8.75
N SER A 45 -3.36 21.22 -7.56
CA SER A 45 -4.09 21.48 -6.32
C SER A 45 -3.11 21.71 -5.18
N GLY A 46 -3.18 22.90 -4.57
CA GLY A 46 -2.18 23.32 -3.57
C GLY A 46 -0.77 23.39 -4.17
N ASN A 47 0.15 22.64 -3.59
CA ASN A 47 1.56 22.50 -3.98
C ASN A 47 1.83 21.22 -4.81
N THR A 48 0.78 20.51 -5.23
CA THR A 48 0.90 19.22 -5.92
C THR A 48 0.40 19.32 -7.35
N VAL A 49 1.18 18.81 -8.30
CA VAL A 49 0.76 18.54 -9.68
C VAL A 49 0.33 17.08 -9.78
N PHE A 50 -0.85 16.84 -10.32
CA PHE A 50 -1.42 15.52 -10.53
C PHE A 50 -1.45 15.20 -12.02
N TYR A 51 -0.86 14.08 -12.42
CA TYR A 51 -1.07 13.45 -13.72
C TYR A 51 -1.85 12.16 -13.51
N ASN A 52 -2.97 11.99 -14.20
CA ASN A 52 -3.77 10.77 -14.15
C ASN A 52 -4.02 10.29 -15.57
N ALA A 53 -3.45 9.14 -15.90
CA ALA A 53 -3.77 8.44 -17.13
C ALA A 53 -5.25 8.04 -17.17
N ALA A 54 -5.81 7.93 -18.37
CA ALA A 54 -7.14 7.37 -18.53
C ALA A 54 -7.09 5.87 -18.81
N PRO A 55 -8.14 5.12 -18.40
CA PRO A 55 -8.18 3.69 -18.66
C PRO A 55 -8.10 3.35 -20.15
N GLY A 56 -7.27 2.37 -20.48
CA GLY A 56 -7.06 1.85 -21.81
C GLY A 56 -6.08 2.64 -22.67
N GLU A 57 -5.30 3.55 -22.07
CA GLU A 57 -4.21 4.27 -22.72
C GLU A 57 -2.88 3.63 -22.32
N ALA A 58 -1.91 3.60 -23.24
CA ALA A 58 -0.54 3.21 -22.91
C ALA A 58 0.31 4.48 -22.94
N ASN A 59 0.59 5.01 -21.77
CA ASN A 59 1.23 6.29 -21.55
C ASN A 59 2.76 6.18 -21.72
N ASN A 60 3.36 7.18 -22.36
CA ASN A 60 4.81 7.32 -22.46
C ASN A 60 5.20 8.75 -22.08
N LEU A 61 5.16 8.99 -20.77
CA LEU A 61 5.25 10.29 -20.13
C LEU A 61 6.70 10.65 -19.80
N THR A 62 7.14 11.83 -20.23
CA THR A 62 8.38 12.47 -19.79
C THR A 62 8.07 13.74 -19.03
N ILE A 63 8.74 13.94 -17.90
CA ILE A 63 8.66 15.15 -17.09
C ILE A 63 10.05 15.81 -17.06
N SER A 64 10.09 17.09 -17.38
CA SER A 64 11.33 17.87 -17.33
C SER A 64 11.10 19.24 -16.71
N GLU A 65 12.11 19.78 -16.04
CA GLU A 65 12.13 21.13 -15.51
C GLU A 65 13.16 21.99 -16.23
N SER A 66 12.75 23.18 -16.66
CA SER A 66 13.68 24.18 -17.17
C SER A 66 13.16 25.59 -16.90
N ALA A 67 14.01 26.42 -16.31
CA ALA A 67 13.75 27.84 -16.07
C ALA A 67 12.45 28.11 -15.28
N GLY A 68 12.18 27.28 -14.26
CA GLY A 68 11.02 27.41 -13.38
C GLY A 68 9.70 26.93 -14.01
N THR A 69 9.79 26.08 -15.04
CA THR A 69 8.63 25.51 -15.74
C THR A 69 8.80 24.01 -15.86
N LEU A 70 7.81 23.27 -15.34
CA LEU A 70 7.66 21.84 -15.62
C LEU A 70 7.01 21.65 -16.98
N THR A 71 7.53 20.70 -17.76
CA THR A 71 6.95 20.26 -19.02
C THR A 71 6.59 18.79 -18.90
N PHE A 72 5.33 18.47 -19.16
CA PHE A 72 4.81 17.10 -19.22
C PHE A 72 4.53 16.79 -20.68
N SER A 73 5.18 15.76 -21.21
CA SER A 73 5.03 15.30 -22.60
C SER A 73 4.65 13.83 -22.58
N ASP A 74 3.47 13.49 -23.11
CA ASP A 74 3.02 12.10 -23.22
C ASP A 74 2.78 11.75 -24.68
N THR A 75 3.67 10.92 -25.24
CA THR A 75 3.59 10.52 -26.65
C THR A 75 2.58 9.40 -26.90
N GLY A 76 2.11 8.73 -25.84
CA GLY A 76 1.13 7.65 -25.88
C GLY A 76 -0.32 8.11 -25.75
N ALA A 77 -0.56 9.24 -25.07
CA ALA A 77 -1.90 9.74 -24.77
C ALA A 77 -2.07 11.25 -24.94
N VAL A 78 -3.31 11.69 -25.23
CA VAL A 78 -3.67 13.12 -25.25
C VAL A 78 -3.86 13.63 -23.83
N ILE A 79 -3.21 14.74 -23.48
CA ILE A 79 -3.28 15.34 -22.15
C ILE A 79 -4.37 16.40 -22.12
N THR A 80 -5.38 16.18 -21.27
CA THR A 80 -6.44 17.16 -21.01
C THR A 80 -6.07 18.06 -19.83
N PRO A 81 -5.96 19.39 -20.02
CA PRO A 81 -5.71 20.31 -18.92
C PRO A 81 -6.92 20.38 -17.98
N GLY A 82 -6.67 20.16 -16.69
CA GLY A 82 -7.62 20.32 -15.59
C GLY A 82 -7.51 21.70 -14.92
N THR A 83 -7.65 21.75 -13.60
CA THR A 83 -7.54 22.99 -12.82
C THR A 83 -6.08 23.39 -12.59
N GLY A 84 -5.80 24.69 -12.53
CA GLY A 84 -4.47 25.21 -12.19
C GLY A 84 -3.85 26.09 -13.27
N PRO A 85 -2.64 26.65 -13.03
CA PRO A 85 -1.91 27.45 -14.00
C PRO A 85 -1.26 26.56 -15.08
N ILE A 86 -2.07 25.85 -15.87
CA ILE A 86 -1.61 24.92 -16.90
C ILE A 86 -1.66 25.62 -18.26
N THR A 87 -0.56 25.54 -19.01
CA THR A 87 -0.51 26.01 -20.40
C THR A 87 -0.43 24.81 -21.33
N VAL A 88 -1.38 24.70 -22.26
CA VAL A 88 -1.33 23.67 -23.31
C VAL A 88 -0.34 24.11 -24.39
N VAL A 89 0.68 23.30 -24.65
CA VAL A 89 1.63 23.52 -25.75
C VAL A 89 1.08 22.85 -27.02
N ASN A 90 0.68 21.59 -26.91
CA ASN A 90 0.00 20.82 -27.95
C ASN A 90 -0.88 19.72 -27.30
N ALA A 91 -1.45 18.81 -28.10
CA ALA A 91 -2.37 17.78 -27.59
C ALA A 91 -1.71 16.79 -26.61
N ASN A 92 -0.39 16.62 -26.69
CA ASN A 92 0.41 15.65 -25.95
C ASN A 92 1.37 16.33 -24.96
N GLU A 93 1.30 17.66 -24.84
CA GLU A 93 2.28 18.43 -24.08
C GLU A 93 1.64 19.62 -23.38
N VAL A 94 1.91 19.73 -22.08
CA VAL A 94 1.50 20.87 -21.25
C VAL A 94 2.67 21.37 -20.41
N THR A 95 2.59 22.63 -19.99
CA THR A 95 3.52 23.20 -19.03
C THR A 95 2.83 23.73 -17.78
N VAL A 96 3.56 23.68 -16.66
CA VAL A 96 3.12 24.15 -15.35
C VAL A 96 4.25 24.99 -14.73
N PRO A 97 4.00 26.23 -14.30
CA PRO A 97 4.97 26.99 -13.52
C PRO A 97 5.31 26.25 -12.22
N VAL A 98 6.60 26.13 -11.93
CA VAL A 98 7.14 25.45 -10.73
C VAL A 98 6.84 26.22 -9.45
N ALA A 99 6.66 27.54 -9.52
CA ALA A 99 6.56 28.38 -8.33
C ALA A 99 5.43 27.93 -7.38
N GLY A 100 5.82 27.44 -6.20
CA GLY A 100 4.90 26.94 -5.17
C GLY A 100 4.53 25.46 -5.28
N ILE A 101 5.03 24.75 -6.30
CA ILE A 101 4.91 23.31 -6.43
C ILE A 101 6.07 22.65 -5.68
N THR A 102 5.77 21.63 -4.88
CA THR A 102 6.78 20.83 -4.17
C THR A 102 6.60 19.33 -4.41
N THR A 103 5.47 18.91 -5.00
CA THR A 103 5.12 17.50 -5.13
C THR A 103 4.61 17.19 -6.54
N LEU A 104 5.12 16.10 -7.11
CA LEU A 104 4.58 15.45 -8.31
C LEU A 104 3.81 14.21 -7.88
N ASN A 105 2.62 14.01 -8.41
CA ASN A 105 1.82 12.81 -8.21
C ASN A 105 1.37 12.29 -9.57
N VAL A 106 1.90 11.15 -9.99
CA VAL A 106 1.69 10.56 -11.32
C VAL A 106 1.10 9.17 -11.14
N GLY A 107 -0.10 8.97 -11.68
CA GLY A 107 -0.69 7.65 -11.88
C GLY A 107 -0.80 7.33 -13.37
N LEU A 108 -0.18 6.23 -13.80
CA LEU A 108 -0.20 5.74 -15.18
C LEU A 108 -1.31 4.71 -15.44
N GLY A 109 -1.85 4.10 -14.39
CA GLY A 109 -3.16 3.46 -14.42
C GLY A 109 -3.12 2.02 -14.90
N ASP A 110 -3.33 1.78 -16.19
CA ASP A 110 -3.40 0.44 -16.76
C ASP A 110 -2.54 0.31 -18.03
N MET A 111 -2.35 -0.93 -18.51
CA MET A 111 -1.46 -1.25 -19.64
C MET A 111 0.03 -1.18 -19.27
N ASN A 112 0.90 -1.11 -20.28
CA ASN A 112 2.34 -1.09 -20.06
C ASN A 112 2.80 0.34 -20.30
N ASP A 113 3.04 1.07 -19.23
CA ASP A 113 3.33 2.49 -19.28
C ASP A 113 4.82 2.78 -19.11
N THR A 114 5.20 4.01 -19.43
CA THR A 114 6.55 4.51 -19.18
C THR A 114 6.48 5.91 -18.59
N LEU A 115 7.25 6.11 -17.51
CA LEU A 115 7.54 7.40 -16.92
C LEU A 115 9.05 7.64 -16.97
N ASP A 116 9.43 8.82 -17.45
CA ASP A 116 10.77 9.38 -17.32
C ASP A 116 10.71 10.72 -16.57
N GLY A 117 11.01 10.68 -15.27
CA GLY A 117 11.11 11.86 -14.41
C GLY A 117 12.52 12.46 -14.33
N SER A 118 13.50 11.93 -15.07
CA SER A 118 14.92 12.26 -14.87
C SER A 118 15.27 13.71 -15.19
N GLY A 119 14.36 14.44 -15.86
CA GLY A 119 14.51 15.86 -16.14
C GLY A 119 14.14 16.77 -14.96
N VAL A 120 13.70 16.23 -13.83
CA VAL A 120 13.35 16.99 -12.62
C VAL A 120 14.46 16.86 -11.59
N GLY A 121 15.30 17.89 -11.52
CA GLY A 121 16.43 17.92 -10.59
C GLY A 121 16.14 18.59 -9.24
N ILE A 122 17.09 18.48 -8.31
CA ILE A 122 17.04 19.10 -6.96
C ILE A 122 16.85 20.64 -6.99
N GLY A 123 17.25 21.28 -8.09
CA GLY A 123 17.15 22.73 -8.27
C GLY A 123 15.74 23.21 -8.61
N SER A 124 14.83 22.29 -8.93
CA SER A 124 13.45 22.60 -9.31
C SER A 124 12.61 23.11 -8.14
N GLY A 125 12.99 22.84 -6.89
CA GLY A 125 12.11 23.11 -5.73
C GLY A 125 11.00 22.08 -5.54
N ILE A 126 10.90 21.08 -6.43
CA ILE A 126 10.22 19.82 -6.15
C ILE A 126 11.03 19.08 -5.08
N THR A 127 10.34 18.44 -4.15
CA THR A 127 10.96 17.70 -3.04
C THR A 127 10.43 16.27 -2.92
N LEU A 128 9.37 15.92 -3.66
CA LEU A 128 8.75 14.62 -3.59
C LEU A 128 8.12 14.22 -4.94
N GLY A 129 8.54 13.10 -5.52
CA GLY A 129 7.83 12.36 -6.55
C GLY A 129 6.98 11.25 -5.95
N ILE A 130 5.73 11.11 -6.38
CA ILE A 130 4.87 9.97 -6.05
C ILE A 130 4.45 9.34 -7.37
N PHE A 131 4.90 8.11 -7.61
CA PHE A 131 4.76 7.45 -8.90
C PHE A 131 4.05 6.11 -8.73
N ASN A 132 2.97 5.92 -9.48
CA ASN A 132 2.21 4.69 -9.53
C ASN A 132 2.06 4.28 -11.00
N GLY A 133 2.67 3.16 -11.37
CA GLY A 133 2.52 2.55 -12.70
C GLY A 133 1.10 2.00 -12.86
N GLY A 134 0.68 1.16 -11.93
CA GLY A 134 -0.66 0.60 -11.87
C GLY A 134 -0.66 -0.85 -12.33
N THR A 135 -1.60 -1.25 -13.18
CA THR A 135 -1.64 -2.63 -13.70
C THR A 135 -0.93 -2.74 -15.04
N GLY A 136 -0.06 -3.74 -15.16
CA GLY A 136 0.68 -4.04 -16.39
C GLY A 136 2.18 -3.79 -16.18
N ASN A 137 2.98 -3.97 -17.23
CA ASN A 137 4.44 -3.98 -17.09
C ASN A 137 5.00 -2.58 -17.33
N ASP A 138 5.28 -1.86 -16.26
CA ASP A 138 5.65 -0.45 -16.31
C ASP A 138 7.16 -0.23 -16.26
N ASN A 139 7.62 0.86 -16.86
CA ASN A 139 9.00 1.34 -16.73
C ASN A 139 9.00 2.73 -16.09
N LEU A 140 9.42 2.80 -14.83
CA LEU A 140 9.36 4.00 -14.00
C LEU A 140 10.77 4.48 -13.68
N ILE A 141 11.18 5.58 -14.29
CA ILE A 141 12.38 6.32 -13.92
C ILE A 141 11.94 7.52 -13.09
N GLY A 142 12.43 7.59 -11.86
CA GLY A 142 12.17 8.64 -10.89
C GLY A 142 12.76 10.00 -11.25
N THR A 143 12.96 10.83 -10.24
CA THR A 143 13.54 12.16 -10.32
C THR A 143 14.90 12.18 -9.61
N GLU A 144 15.58 13.33 -9.54
CA GLU A 144 16.76 13.46 -8.66
C GLU A 144 16.38 13.84 -7.22
N VAL A 145 15.09 13.79 -6.89
CA VAL A 145 14.56 14.08 -5.55
C VAL A 145 13.80 12.89 -5.01
N THR A 146 13.47 12.94 -3.72
CA THR A 146 12.90 11.79 -3.03
C THR A 146 11.65 11.30 -3.74
N ASP A 147 11.65 10.02 -4.05
CA ASP A 147 10.55 9.38 -4.73
C ASP A 147 9.86 8.34 -3.86
N SER A 148 8.56 8.19 -4.09
CA SER A 148 7.74 7.14 -3.51
C SER A 148 7.05 6.40 -4.63
N PHE A 149 7.54 5.20 -4.93
CA PHE A 149 6.95 4.29 -5.89
C PHE A 149 5.90 3.41 -5.22
N ALA A 150 4.70 3.41 -5.77
CA ALA A 150 3.60 2.52 -5.40
C ALA A 150 3.18 1.75 -6.64
N ALA A 151 3.99 0.78 -7.06
CA ALA A 151 3.79 0.05 -8.31
C ALA A 151 3.05 -1.29 -8.14
N PHE A 152 2.64 -1.65 -6.92
CA PHE A 152 2.16 -3.01 -6.63
C PHE A 152 0.83 -3.00 -5.89
N ASP A 153 -0.26 -2.85 -6.65
CA ASP A 153 -1.60 -3.14 -6.16
C ASP A 153 -2.04 -4.56 -6.55
N THR A 154 -3.33 -4.86 -6.35
CA THR A 154 -3.96 -6.19 -6.44
C THR A 154 -3.72 -6.99 -7.74
N GLN A 155 -3.18 -6.39 -8.80
CA GLN A 155 -2.76 -7.10 -10.02
C GLN A 155 -1.42 -6.56 -10.53
N PRO A 156 -0.29 -6.89 -9.86
CA PRO A 156 0.99 -6.34 -10.23
C PRO A 156 1.39 -6.85 -11.62
N GLY A 157 1.95 -5.99 -12.46
CA GLY A 157 2.72 -6.46 -13.61
C GLY A 157 4.21 -6.60 -13.27
N ASN A 158 5.00 -6.87 -14.30
CA ASN A 158 6.45 -6.97 -14.20
C ASN A 158 7.07 -5.61 -14.49
N ASP A 159 7.42 -4.88 -13.45
CA ASP A 159 7.85 -3.49 -13.54
C ASP A 159 9.37 -3.34 -13.51
N THR A 160 9.86 -2.25 -14.08
CA THR A 160 11.23 -1.78 -13.95
C THR A 160 11.20 -0.43 -13.27
N ILE A 161 11.88 -0.31 -12.13
CA ILE A 161 11.89 0.92 -11.32
C ILE A 161 13.33 1.41 -11.14
N ASP A 162 13.58 2.69 -11.33
CA ASP A 162 14.87 3.30 -11.05
C ASP A 162 14.66 4.64 -10.33
N GLY A 163 15.14 4.76 -9.09
CA GLY A 163 15.12 6.03 -8.34
C GLY A 163 16.16 7.06 -8.81
N LEU A 164 16.98 6.74 -9.82
CA LEU A 164 18.09 7.55 -10.35
C LEU A 164 19.26 7.84 -9.40
N GLY A 165 19.14 7.49 -8.12
CA GLY A 165 20.20 7.60 -7.14
C GLY A 165 20.37 9.03 -6.64
N GLU A 166 20.14 9.22 -5.35
CA GLU A 166 19.97 10.57 -4.81
C GLU A 166 21.22 11.16 -4.15
N LEU A 167 21.13 12.45 -3.79
CA LEU A 167 22.11 13.08 -2.91
C LEU A 167 21.98 12.56 -1.46
N PRO A 168 23.05 12.70 -0.65
CA PRO A 168 22.99 12.32 0.76
C PRO A 168 21.81 12.96 1.51
N GLY A 169 20.96 12.13 2.12
CA GLY A 169 19.84 12.56 2.96
C GLY A 169 18.46 12.53 2.29
N GLN A 170 18.41 12.23 0.99
CA GLN A 170 17.18 11.83 0.32
C GLN A 170 17.07 10.28 0.36
N ARG A 171 15.86 9.74 0.26
CA ARG A 171 15.63 8.28 0.20
C ARG A 171 14.47 7.93 -0.73
N ASP A 172 14.74 7.18 -1.78
CA ASP A 172 13.68 6.62 -2.61
C ASP A 172 13.05 5.42 -1.93
N THR A 173 11.73 5.41 -1.96
CA THR A 173 10.90 4.41 -1.29
C THR A 173 10.12 3.61 -2.31
N ILE A 174 10.20 2.30 -2.20
CA ILE A 174 9.23 1.39 -2.82
C ILE A 174 8.25 0.93 -1.75
N ARG A 175 6.95 1.15 -2.01
CA ARG A 175 5.87 0.76 -1.12
C ARG A 175 5.07 -0.38 -1.74
N ILE A 176 4.88 -1.43 -0.97
CA ILE A 176 4.09 -2.61 -1.32
C ILE A 176 2.90 -2.66 -0.39
N ASN A 177 1.70 -2.51 -0.95
CA ASN A 177 0.45 -2.57 -0.21
C ASN A 177 -0.42 -3.69 -0.78
N SER A 178 0.03 -4.94 -0.62
CA SER A 178 -0.63 -6.10 -1.21
C SER A 178 -0.78 -7.24 -0.21
N ASP A 179 -1.96 -7.84 -0.19
CA ASP A 179 -2.28 -9.07 0.54
C ASP A 179 -1.73 -10.32 -0.17
N LEU A 180 -0.44 -10.30 -0.50
CA LEU A 180 0.26 -11.29 -1.30
C LEU A 180 1.65 -11.57 -0.75
N ASP A 181 2.17 -12.77 -1.02
CA ASP A 181 3.55 -13.12 -0.72
C ASP A 181 4.54 -12.18 -1.42
N VAL A 182 5.56 -11.75 -0.69
CA VAL A 182 6.62 -10.85 -1.14
C VAL A 182 7.97 -11.54 -1.00
N THR A 183 8.79 -11.52 -2.04
CA THR A 183 10.20 -11.89 -1.95
C THR A 183 11.05 -10.81 -2.59
N ALA A 184 12.07 -10.29 -1.91
CA ALA A 184 12.96 -9.26 -2.45
C ALA A 184 14.44 -9.60 -2.27
N THR A 185 15.26 -9.04 -3.17
CA THR A 185 16.72 -9.22 -3.23
C THR A 185 17.42 -7.86 -3.36
N ASP A 186 18.69 -7.78 -3.74
CA ASP A 186 19.31 -6.48 -4.01
C ASP A 186 18.85 -5.81 -5.32
N THR A 187 18.18 -6.55 -6.23
CA THR A 187 17.89 -6.05 -7.60
C THR A 187 16.53 -6.44 -8.15
N ALA A 188 15.80 -7.30 -7.45
CA ALA A 188 14.55 -7.87 -7.93
C ALA A 188 13.61 -8.16 -6.78
N MET A 189 12.32 -8.05 -7.07
CA MET A 189 11.22 -8.34 -6.17
C MET A 189 10.15 -9.14 -6.88
N VAL A 190 9.55 -10.06 -6.14
CA VAL A 190 8.45 -10.91 -6.56
C VAL A 190 7.27 -10.64 -5.64
N ILE A 191 6.12 -10.30 -6.20
CA ILE A 191 4.86 -10.11 -5.47
C ILE A 191 3.81 -11.01 -6.10
N GLY A 192 3.37 -12.02 -5.34
CA GLY A 192 2.57 -13.12 -5.88
C GLY A 192 3.30 -13.82 -7.04
N THR A 193 2.86 -13.55 -8.28
CA THR A 193 3.45 -14.13 -9.50
C THR A 193 4.29 -13.15 -10.32
N SER A 194 4.25 -11.87 -9.98
CA SER A 194 4.85 -10.82 -10.80
C SER A 194 6.26 -10.53 -10.35
N VAL A 195 7.15 -10.30 -11.30
CA VAL A 195 8.59 -10.15 -11.07
C VAL A 195 9.03 -8.78 -11.59
N SER A 196 9.43 -7.93 -10.67
CA SER A 196 9.88 -6.58 -10.95
C SER A 196 11.36 -6.43 -10.64
N SER A 197 12.04 -5.59 -11.40
CA SER A 197 13.43 -5.20 -11.14
C SER A 197 13.50 -3.77 -10.66
N TYR A 198 14.49 -3.47 -9.84
CA TYR A 198 14.75 -2.11 -9.41
C TYR A 198 16.23 -1.79 -9.31
N ALA A 199 16.52 -0.50 -9.36
CA ALA A 199 17.80 0.10 -9.08
C ALA A 199 17.62 1.37 -8.25
N ASN A 200 18.68 1.74 -7.51
CA ASN A 200 18.77 3.01 -6.80
C ASN A 200 17.55 3.29 -5.90
N LEU A 201 17.21 2.32 -5.05
CA LEU A 201 16.19 2.49 -4.01
C LEU A 201 16.83 2.31 -2.64
N GLU A 202 16.56 3.23 -1.72
CA GLU A 202 17.16 3.22 -0.38
C GLU A 202 16.24 2.65 0.68
N PHE A 203 14.93 2.57 0.42
CA PHE A 203 13.93 2.13 1.38
C PHE A 203 12.86 1.24 0.77
N ILE A 204 12.51 0.18 1.48
CA ILE A 204 11.40 -0.72 1.16
C ILE A 204 10.41 -0.75 2.32
N ASP A 205 9.12 -0.54 2.01
CA ASP A 205 8.00 -0.54 2.94
C ASP A 205 6.98 -1.60 2.49
N VAL A 206 6.85 -2.68 3.27
CA VAL A 206 5.99 -3.83 2.95
C VAL A 206 4.82 -3.88 3.93
N GLN A 207 3.59 -4.00 3.39
CA GLN A 207 2.38 -4.24 4.17
C GLN A 207 1.80 -5.60 3.76
N GLY A 208 1.78 -6.55 4.71
CA GLY A 208 1.28 -7.91 4.51
C GLY A 208 -0.21 -7.92 4.26
N GLY A 209 -1.04 -7.38 5.16
CA GLY A 209 -2.48 -7.23 4.88
C GLY A 209 -3.34 -7.97 5.88
N ALA A 210 -4.20 -8.88 5.41
CA ALA A 210 -5.17 -9.58 6.26
C ALA A 210 -5.18 -11.11 6.10
N SER A 211 -4.51 -11.62 5.08
CA SER A 211 -4.28 -13.04 4.85
C SER A 211 -2.92 -13.44 5.38
N ASP A 212 -2.68 -14.74 5.51
CA ASP A 212 -1.35 -15.28 5.81
C ASP A 212 -0.39 -14.97 4.64
N ASN A 213 0.68 -14.23 4.89
CA ASN A 213 1.67 -13.86 3.87
C ASN A 213 3.07 -14.40 4.19
N GLN A 214 3.82 -14.75 3.14
CA GLN A 214 5.25 -14.98 3.21
C GLN A 214 6.00 -13.73 2.76
N ILE A 215 6.67 -13.06 3.68
CA ILE A 215 7.50 -11.88 3.42
C ILE A 215 8.96 -12.29 3.57
N ASN A 216 9.67 -12.43 2.45
CA ASN A 216 11.06 -12.88 2.42
C ASN A 216 11.98 -11.82 1.81
N LEU A 217 12.65 -11.08 2.68
CA LEU A 217 13.60 -10.03 2.36
C LEU A 217 15.06 -10.45 2.62
N SER A 218 15.30 -11.74 2.88
CA SER A 218 16.64 -12.28 3.19
C SER A 218 17.65 -12.17 2.06
N GLY A 219 17.19 -11.87 0.84
CA GLY A 219 18.04 -11.56 -0.30
C GLY A 219 18.54 -10.12 -0.34
N ILE A 220 18.04 -9.22 0.51
CA ILE A 220 18.51 -7.84 0.65
C ILE A 220 19.74 -7.85 1.56
N THR A 221 20.85 -7.32 1.04
CA THR A 221 22.14 -7.34 1.70
C THR A 221 22.73 -5.94 1.81
N THR A 222 23.81 -5.81 2.59
CA THR A 222 24.61 -4.57 2.67
C THR A 222 25.34 -4.19 1.38
N ALA A 223 25.32 -5.06 0.36
CA ALA A 223 25.87 -4.76 -0.97
C ALA A 223 24.85 -4.08 -1.91
N GLY A 224 23.55 -4.15 -1.58
CA GLY A 224 22.48 -3.49 -2.31
C GLY A 224 22.40 -1.98 -2.05
N SER A 225 21.43 -1.32 -2.70
CA SER A 225 21.15 0.11 -2.49
C SER A 225 20.30 0.38 -1.25
N PHE A 226 19.53 -0.60 -0.79
CA PHE A 226 18.69 -0.44 0.40
C PHE A 226 19.53 -0.14 1.63
N THR A 227 19.01 0.76 2.46
CA THR A 227 19.63 1.18 3.72
C THR A 227 18.75 0.85 4.93
N SER A 228 17.46 0.61 4.71
CA SER A 228 16.52 0.20 5.75
C SER A 228 15.30 -0.51 5.16
N VAL A 229 14.69 -1.33 5.99
CA VAL A 229 13.52 -2.15 5.66
C VAL A 229 12.44 -1.90 6.70
N GLN A 230 11.22 -1.71 6.24
CA GLN A 230 10.04 -1.67 7.09
C GLN A 230 9.03 -2.73 6.64
N ILE A 231 8.49 -3.45 7.61
CA ILE A 231 7.48 -4.48 7.40
C ILE A 231 6.35 -4.22 8.39
N ASN A 232 5.12 -4.22 7.89
CA ASN A 232 3.92 -4.32 8.71
C ASN A 232 3.23 -5.62 8.33
N ALA A 233 3.21 -6.59 9.25
CA ALA A 233 2.63 -7.92 9.04
C ALA A 233 1.12 -7.80 8.75
N GLY A 234 0.38 -7.23 9.71
CA GLY A 234 -1.06 -7.03 9.60
C GLY A 234 -1.83 -8.11 10.36
N ASP A 235 -3.05 -8.40 9.90
CA ASP A 235 -3.81 -9.57 10.36
C ASP A 235 -3.36 -10.80 9.57
N GLY A 236 -3.52 -12.01 10.13
CA GLY A 236 -3.11 -13.25 9.47
C GLY A 236 -1.94 -13.92 10.18
N HIS A 237 -1.56 -15.11 9.74
CA HIS A 237 -0.39 -15.84 10.25
C HIS A 237 0.77 -15.65 9.27
N ASP A 238 1.60 -14.64 9.50
CA ASP A 238 2.66 -14.28 8.57
C ASP A 238 3.96 -15.05 8.81
N THR A 239 4.76 -15.24 7.76
CA THR A 239 6.14 -15.71 7.88
C THR A 239 7.08 -14.64 7.36
N ILE A 240 7.90 -14.09 8.24
CA ILE A 240 8.79 -12.96 7.95
C ILE A 240 10.23 -13.42 8.04
N LEU A 241 10.93 -13.39 6.90
CA LEU A 241 12.38 -13.52 6.81
C LEU A 241 12.95 -12.14 6.47
N GLY A 242 13.55 -11.48 7.46
CA GLY A 242 14.18 -10.18 7.35
C GLY A 242 15.48 -10.18 6.56
N SER A 243 16.08 -9.00 6.45
CA SER A 243 17.24 -8.71 5.60
C SER A 243 18.58 -8.83 6.36
N GLN A 244 19.67 -8.36 5.75
CA GLN A 244 20.94 -8.11 6.46
C GLN A 244 21.13 -6.63 6.83
N LEU A 245 20.06 -5.84 6.75
CA LEU A 245 19.98 -4.43 7.14
C LEU A 245 19.04 -4.28 8.33
N ALA A 246 19.16 -3.20 9.09
CA ALA A 246 18.27 -2.96 10.21
C ALA A 246 16.80 -3.00 9.77
N ASP A 247 16.09 -4.03 10.24
CA ASP A 247 14.69 -4.26 9.93
C ASP A 247 13.82 -3.62 11.02
N SER A 248 12.74 -2.98 10.59
CA SER A 248 11.68 -2.52 11.48
C SER A 248 10.40 -3.27 11.16
N VAL A 249 10.06 -4.25 11.99
CA VAL A 249 8.86 -5.06 11.82
C VAL A 249 7.79 -4.62 12.81
N THR A 250 6.58 -4.40 12.32
CA THR A 250 5.40 -4.14 13.14
C THR A 250 4.41 -5.29 12.97
N ILE A 251 4.01 -5.88 14.10
CA ILE A 251 2.84 -6.75 14.19
C ILE A 251 1.71 -5.88 14.72
N SER A 252 0.68 -5.70 13.90
CA SER A 252 -0.48 -4.88 14.23
C SER A 252 -1.71 -5.43 13.57
N GLY A 253 -2.88 -5.26 14.19
CA GLY A 253 -4.10 -5.84 13.66
C GLY A 253 -5.13 -6.06 14.74
N THR A 254 -6.34 -6.45 14.32
CA THR A 254 -7.38 -6.91 15.25
C THR A 254 -7.27 -8.41 15.52
N ASN A 255 -6.60 -9.14 14.63
CA ASN A 255 -6.31 -10.55 14.71
C ASN A 255 -4.95 -10.83 14.04
N PRO A 256 -3.84 -10.40 14.67
CA PRO A 256 -2.47 -10.52 14.12
C PRO A 256 -1.95 -11.97 14.02
N GLY A 257 -2.79 -12.98 14.26
CA GLY A 257 -2.45 -14.38 14.07
C GLY A 257 -1.14 -14.86 14.73
N ALA A 258 -0.50 -15.86 14.10
CA ALA A 258 0.70 -16.54 14.56
C ALA A 258 1.89 -16.20 13.65
N ASP A 259 2.54 -15.06 13.88
CA ASP A 259 3.63 -14.64 13.01
C ASP A 259 4.95 -15.34 13.34
N ASP A 260 5.60 -15.97 12.35
CA ASP A 260 6.94 -16.53 12.51
C ASP A 260 8.00 -15.54 11.98
N LEU A 261 8.88 -15.08 12.86
CA LEU A 261 9.85 -14.03 12.57
C LEU A 261 11.29 -14.55 12.61
N ASN A 262 12.07 -14.20 11.59
CA ASN A 262 13.53 -14.27 11.62
C ASN A 262 14.06 -13.02 10.92
N LEU A 263 14.49 -12.02 11.67
CA LEU A 263 14.87 -10.72 11.10
C LEU A 263 16.30 -10.68 10.54
N GLY A 264 16.82 -11.87 10.19
CA GLY A 264 18.12 -11.99 9.55
C GLY A 264 19.28 -11.71 10.49
N GLY A 265 20.45 -11.39 9.96
CA GLY A 265 21.67 -11.23 10.75
C GLY A 265 22.34 -9.91 10.41
N GLN A 266 22.35 -8.98 11.37
CA GLN A 266 22.84 -7.64 11.13
C GLN A 266 24.36 -7.49 11.27
N PRO A 267 24.98 -6.57 10.53
CA PRO A 267 26.32 -6.07 10.84
C PRO A 267 26.37 -5.48 12.26
N ALA A 268 27.54 -5.56 12.89
CA ALA A 268 27.73 -5.03 14.24
C ALA A 268 27.34 -3.54 14.33
N GLY A 269 26.42 -3.23 15.25
CA GLY A 269 25.95 -1.85 15.51
C GLY A 269 24.60 -1.50 14.89
N GLN A 270 24.04 -2.38 14.05
CA GLN A 270 22.64 -2.31 13.62
C GLN A 270 21.78 -3.22 14.51
N GLN A 271 20.49 -2.93 14.59
CA GLN A 271 19.55 -3.63 15.49
C GLN A 271 18.21 -3.76 14.81
N ASP A 272 17.67 -4.97 14.82
CA ASP A 272 16.33 -5.25 14.34
C ASP A 272 15.32 -4.90 15.43
N ASN A 273 14.26 -4.24 15.00
CA ASN A 273 13.23 -3.71 15.88
C ASN A 273 11.90 -4.37 15.58
N LEU A 274 11.40 -5.12 16.56
CA LEU A 274 10.04 -5.65 16.55
C LEU A 274 9.13 -4.71 17.36
N ARG A 275 8.09 -4.20 16.74
CA ARG A 275 7.01 -3.49 17.40
C ARG A 275 5.75 -4.36 17.40
N ILE A 276 5.17 -4.56 18.58
CA ILE A 276 3.88 -5.24 18.73
C ILE A 276 2.88 -4.18 19.18
N SER A 277 1.89 -3.90 18.34
CA SER A 277 0.87 -2.88 18.59
C SER A 277 -0.51 -3.53 18.55
N THR A 278 -0.99 -3.98 19.71
CA THR A 278 -2.20 -4.80 19.83
C THR A 278 -2.91 -4.56 21.15
N ASP A 279 -4.22 -4.83 21.17
CA ASP A 279 -5.05 -4.82 22.38
C ASP A 279 -5.29 -6.25 22.89
N LEU A 280 -4.21 -7.03 22.99
CA LEU A 280 -4.22 -8.44 23.36
C LEU A 280 -3.08 -8.75 24.35
N ASP A 281 -3.23 -9.85 25.09
CA ASP A 281 -2.16 -10.39 25.94
C ASP A 281 -0.92 -10.72 25.09
N VAL A 282 0.25 -10.38 25.62
CA VAL A 282 1.56 -10.63 24.98
C VAL A 282 2.45 -11.40 25.93
N THR A 283 3.08 -12.49 25.45
CA THR A 283 4.16 -13.16 26.18
C THR A 283 5.39 -13.26 25.29
N ILE A 284 6.55 -12.89 25.81
CA ILE A 284 7.82 -12.96 25.09
C ILE A 284 8.82 -13.80 25.89
N SER A 285 9.51 -14.66 25.16
CA SER A 285 10.63 -15.46 25.66
C SER A 285 11.85 -15.26 24.77
N ASP A 286 12.96 -15.94 25.07
CA ASP A 286 14.17 -15.85 24.24
C ASP A 286 14.00 -16.30 22.78
N THR A 287 12.96 -17.10 22.46
CA THR A 287 12.75 -17.67 21.10
C THR A 287 11.29 -17.72 20.65
N GLY A 288 10.35 -17.44 21.56
CA GLY A 288 8.91 -17.52 21.32
C GLY A 288 8.23 -16.20 21.62
N LEU A 289 7.21 -15.92 20.83
CA LEU A 289 6.28 -14.80 20.96
C LEU A 289 4.88 -15.40 21.07
N ILE A 290 4.03 -14.87 21.94
CA ILE A 290 2.62 -15.25 22.01
C ILE A 290 1.81 -13.96 22.01
N VAL A 291 0.86 -13.83 21.10
CA VAL A 291 -0.07 -12.69 21.02
C VAL A 291 -1.50 -13.21 21.02
N GLY A 292 -2.32 -12.79 21.98
CA GLY A 292 -3.72 -13.24 22.09
C GLY A 292 -3.88 -14.75 22.32
N GLY A 293 -2.86 -15.42 22.85
CA GLY A 293 -2.83 -16.88 23.03
C GLY A 293 -2.34 -17.68 21.83
N THR A 294 -2.00 -17.00 20.73
CA THR A 294 -1.44 -17.62 19.53
C THR A 294 0.07 -17.68 19.61
N ILE A 295 0.66 -18.86 19.38
CA ILE A 295 2.11 -19.11 19.53
C ILE A 295 2.83 -18.86 18.21
N ALA A 296 3.84 -18.02 18.30
CA ALA A 296 4.74 -17.56 17.25
C ALA A 296 6.20 -17.82 17.65
N SER A 297 7.11 -17.82 16.68
CA SER A 297 8.55 -17.87 16.93
C SER A 297 9.23 -16.57 16.53
N HIS A 298 10.33 -16.23 17.21
CA HIS A 298 11.19 -15.14 16.77
C HIS A 298 12.66 -15.53 16.85
N LEU A 299 13.45 -15.00 15.93
CA LEU A 299 14.90 -15.14 15.88
C LEU A 299 15.51 -13.81 15.41
N ASN A 300 16.68 -13.48 15.96
CA ASN A 300 17.45 -12.28 15.63
C ASN A 300 16.63 -10.99 15.80
N VAL A 301 16.07 -10.80 17.00
CA VAL A 301 15.36 -9.58 17.38
C VAL A 301 16.14 -8.91 18.49
N GLU A 302 16.69 -7.72 18.24
CA GLU A 302 17.49 -7.00 19.24
C GLU A 302 16.65 -6.04 20.08
N ARG A 303 15.57 -5.49 19.53
CA ARG A 303 14.67 -4.61 20.26
C ARG A 303 13.23 -5.06 20.12
N VAL A 304 12.50 -5.04 21.23
CA VAL A 304 11.06 -5.19 21.22
C VAL A 304 10.40 -3.97 21.84
N ASN A 305 9.43 -3.38 21.15
CA ASN A 305 8.53 -2.36 21.67
C ASN A 305 7.12 -2.95 21.71
N ILE A 306 6.48 -2.91 22.86
CA ILE A 306 5.09 -3.38 23.04
C ILE A 306 4.23 -2.16 23.36
N ASP A 307 3.26 -1.90 22.51
CA ASP A 307 2.21 -0.91 22.72
C ASP A 307 0.88 -1.64 22.90
N GLY A 308 0.39 -1.64 24.14
CA GLY A 308 -0.94 -2.15 24.49
C GLY A 308 -2.05 -1.18 24.10
N GLY A 309 -3.26 -1.72 24.03
CA GLY A 309 -4.46 -0.98 23.66
C GLY A 309 -5.29 -0.48 24.84
N PRO A 310 -6.57 -0.14 24.62
CA PRO A 310 -7.47 0.34 25.67
C PRO A 310 -8.04 -0.75 26.60
N SER A 311 -7.91 -2.04 26.26
CA SER A 311 -8.34 -3.15 27.10
C SER A 311 -7.28 -3.50 28.15
N ALA A 312 -7.67 -4.31 29.14
CA ALA A 312 -6.72 -4.85 30.12
C ALA A 312 -5.91 -5.98 29.48
N ASN A 313 -4.59 -5.81 29.39
CA ASN A 313 -3.68 -6.78 28.79
C ASN A 313 -2.73 -7.38 29.83
N VAL A 314 -2.31 -8.63 29.62
CA VAL A 314 -1.19 -9.25 30.33
C VAL A 314 0.05 -9.23 29.44
N ILE A 315 1.12 -8.60 29.91
CA ILE A 315 2.41 -8.54 29.22
C ILE A 315 3.43 -9.33 30.05
N ASP A 316 3.77 -10.55 29.62
CA ASP A 316 4.69 -11.45 30.33
C ASP A 316 6.07 -11.55 29.65
N LEU A 317 7.10 -11.14 30.38
CA LEU A 317 8.50 -11.09 29.99
C LEU A 317 9.38 -12.03 30.84
N ASN A 318 8.81 -12.86 31.72
CA ASN A 318 9.57 -13.71 32.65
C ASN A 318 10.43 -14.78 31.97
N ALA A 319 10.12 -15.10 30.72
CA ALA A 319 10.80 -16.14 29.96
C ALA A 319 12.02 -15.61 29.18
N ILE A 320 12.38 -14.33 29.36
CA ILE A 320 13.59 -13.72 28.80
C ILE A 320 14.73 -13.96 29.79
N THR A 321 15.71 -14.79 29.41
CA THR A 321 16.81 -15.17 30.31
C THR A 321 18.14 -14.49 29.96
N GLY A 322 18.14 -13.64 28.93
CA GLY A 322 19.35 -12.98 28.40
C GLY A 322 20.22 -13.89 27.53
N ALA A 323 19.73 -15.08 27.18
CA ALA A 323 20.36 -15.97 26.20
C ALA A 323 20.04 -15.59 24.74
N SER A 324 19.05 -14.72 24.54
CA SER A 324 18.65 -14.16 23.25
C SER A 324 19.55 -12.99 22.81
N THR A 325 19.44 -12.60 21.53
CA THR A 325 20.03 -11.35 21.01
C THR A 325 19.27 -10.11 21.47
N LEU A 326 18.18 -10.28 22.24
CA LEU A 326 17.33 -9.20 22.72
C LEU A 326 18.11 -8.30 23.70
N VAL A 327 18.35 -7.08 23.27
CA VAL A 327 19.10 -6.05 24.01
C VAL A 327 18.17 -5.18 24.86
N SER A 328 16.96 -4.89 24.37
CA SER A 328 16.03 -4.03 25.08
C SER A 328 14.57 -4.38 24.81
N THR A 329 13.76 -4.30 25.85
CA THR A 329 12.29 -4.34 25.75
C THR A 329 11.72 -3.04 26.32
N GLN A 330 10.89 -2.35 25.55
CA GLN A 330 10.11 -1.20 26.02
C GLN A 330 8.63 -1.58 26.02
N VAL A 331 7.94 -1.27 27.12
CA VAL A 331 6.51 -1.53 27.27
C VAL A 331 5.77 -0.23 27.52
N ASN A 332 4.75 0.02 26.72
CA ASN A 332 3.75 1.05 26.91
C ASN A 332 2.39 0.36 26.98
N ALA A 333 1.86 0.19 28.18
CA ALA A 333 0.72 -0.70 28.41
C ALA A 333 -0.61 -0.18 27.82
N GLY A 334 -0.73 1.14 27.63
CA GLY A 334 -1.96 1.76 27.14
C GLY A 334 -2.81 2.35 28.26
N ASP A 335 -4.11 2.52 27.98
CA ASP A 335 -5.10 3.12 28.89
C ASP A 335 -5.82 2.08 29.78
N GLY A 336 -5.52 0.78 29.60
CA GLY A 336 -6.17 -0.34 30.27
C GLY A 336 -5.68 -0.62 31.69
N ASP A 337 -6.38 -1.53 32.38
CA ASP A 337 -5.92 -2.11 33.65
C ASP A 337 -4.87 -3.22 33.38
N ASP A 338 -3.72 -2.82 32.84
CA ASP A 338 -2.70 -3.76 32.36
C ASP A 338 -1.87 -4.40 33.48
N THR A 339 -1.49 -5.66 33.26
CA THR A 339 -0.59 -6.42 34.12
C THR A 339 0.73 -6.67 33.40
N ILE A 340 1.79 -5.99 33.83
CA ILE A 340 3.16 -6.24 33.34
C ILE A 340 3.84 -7.21 34.31
N ILE A 341 4.28 -8.35 33.78
CA ILE A 341 5.02 -9.39 34.48
C ILE A 341 6.40 -9.46 33.81
N GLY A 342 7.49 -9.34 34.56
CA GLY A 342 8.81 -9.44 33.94
C GLY A 342 9.93 -9.73 34.90
N SER A 343 11.02 -10.25 34.35
CA SER A 343 12.31 -10.38 35.03
C SER A 343 13.32 -9.40 34.42
N GLN A 344 13.80 -8.50 35.29
CA GLN A 344 14.92 -7.53 35.20
C GLN A 344 15.34 -7.01 33.82
#